data_AF-A0A7C2R8F4-F1
#
_entry.id   AF-A0A7C2R8F4-F1
#
_cell.length_a   1.000
_cell.length_b   1.000
_cell.length_c   1.000
_cell.angle_alpha   90.00
_cell.angle_beta   90.00
_cell.angle_gamma   90.00
#
_symmetry.space_group_name_H-M   'P 1'
#
loop_
_entity.id
_entity.type
_entity.pdbx_description
1 polymer ?
#
loop_
_entity_poly.entity_id
_entity_poly.type
_entity_poly.pdbx_seq_one_letter_code
_entity_poly.pdbx_strand_id
1 'polypeptide(L)'
;MNTKKNLWLVIGSFLVMVLSANPIAAQTFNLNNGASNLKVEGTSNIHDWELSAKELQGSMKVQMEEGQLVQLDQLQFAVVAESLKSGKGGMDKNTYKALDTDKHKRITYELTNVKNLDCTSNSSCKITTSG
;
A
#
# COMPACT_ATOMS: atom_id res chain seq x y z
N MET A 1 17.61 -37.49 44.59
CA MET A 1 18.02 -36.07 44.55
C MET A 1 18.28 -35.57 43.11
N ASN A 2 17.57 -36.08 42.09
CA ASN A 2 17.82 -35.72 40.67
C ASN A 2 16.58 -35.13 39.96
N THR A 3 15.38 -35.22 40.54
CA THR A 3 14.13 -34.77 39.94
C THR A 3 14.00 -33.24 39.86
N LYS A 4 14.48 -32.49 40.86
CA LYS A 4 14.47 -31.01 40.82
C LYS A 4 15.42 -30.43 39.77
N LYS A 5 16.59 -31.05 39.57
CA LYS A 5 17.55 -30.66 38.51
C LYS A 5 16.98 -30.96 37.12
N ASN A 6 16.36 -32.12 36.94
CA ASN A 6 15.71 -32.48 35.68
C ASN A 6 14.51 -31.56 35.37
N LEU A 7 13.73 -31.17 36.39
CA LEU A 7 12.65 -30.20 36.22
C LEU A 7 13.17 -28.82 35.80
N TRP A 8 14.27 -28.35 36.39
CA TRP A 8 14.88 -27.06 36.02
C TRP A 8 15.49 -27.09 34.61
N LEU A 9 16.05 -28.22 34.18
CA LEU A 9 16.51 -28.43 32.80
C LEU A 9 15.35 -28.42 31.80
N VAL A 10 14.21 -29.05 32.12
CA VAL A 10 13.03 -29.03 31.26
C VAL A 10 12.43 -27.63 31.16
N ILE A 11 12.34 -26.89 32.28
CA ILE A 11 11.87 -25.50 32.30
C ILE A 11 12.83 -24.59 31.51
N GLY A 12 14.15 -24.78 31.69
CA GLY A 12 15.17 -24.06 30.93
C GLY A 12 15.09 -24.34 29.43
N SER A 13 14.90 -25.60 29.04
CA SER A 13 14.73 -25.99 27.63
C SER A 13 13.45 -25.42 27.02
N PHE A 14 12.35 -25.37 27.78
CA PHE A 14 11.10 -24.78 27.34
C PHE A 14 11.22 -23.26 27.19
N LEU A 15 11.92 -22.59 28.11
CA LEU A 15 12.17 -21.15 28.06
C LEU A 15 13.02 -20.76 26.83
N VAL A 16 14.05 -21.54 26.50
CA VAL A 16 14.89 -21.33 25.31
C VAL A 16 14.08 -21.52 24.02
N MET A 17 13.16 -22.48 23.99
CA MET A 17 12.31 -22.71 22.82
C MET A 17 11.34 -21.54 22.58
N VAL A 18 10.73 -20.99 23.64
CA VAL A 18 9.82 -19.83 23.55
C VAL A 18 10.56 -18.56 23.09
N LEU A 19 11.83 -18.37 23.51
CA LEU A 19 12.65 -17.23 23.11
C LEU A 19 13.13 -17.29 21.65
N SER A 20 13.03 -18.44 20.99
CA SER A 20 13.46 -18.63 19.59
C SER A 20 12.36 -18.34 18.55
N ALA A 21 11.13 -18.01 18.98
CA ALA A 21 10.07 -17.61 18.07
C ALA A 21 10.34 -16.20 17.53
N ASN A 22 10.66 -16.09 16.24
CA ASN A 22 10.71 -14.79 15.55
C ASN A 22 9.28 -14.39 15.16
N PRO A 23 8.70 -13.32 15.73
CA PRO A 23 7.37 -12.88 15.32
C PRO A 23 7.45 -12.29 13.91
N ILE A 24 6.60 -12.79 13.00
CA ILE A 24 6.33 -12.12 11.73
C ILE A 24 5.59 -10.83 12.07
N ALA A 25 6.27 -9.69 11.95
CA ALA A 25 5.70 -8.39 12.25
C ALA A 25 5.13 -7.76 10.96
N ALA A 26 3.84 -7.47 10.97
CA ALA A 26 3.25 -6.65 9.91
C ALA A 26 3.82 -5.22 9.96
N GLN A 27 4.25 -4.71 8.81
CA GLN A 27 4.79 -3.38 8.63
C GLN A 27 3.73 -2.47 8.00
N THR A 28 3.58 -1.28 8.56
CA THR A 28 2.73 -0.23 7.99
C THR A 28 3.59 0.81 7.31
N PHE A 29 3.28 1.10 6.05
CA PHE A 29 3.92 2.13 5.25
C PHE A 29 2.93 3.21 4.90
N ASN A 30 3.38 4.47 4.94
CA ASN A 30 2.60 5.62 4.52
C ASN A 30 3.19 6.20 3.23
N LEU A 31 2.31 6.68 2.36
CA LEU A 31 2.70 7.30 1.10
C LEU A 31 3.48 8.59 1.36
N ASN A 32 4.62 8.73 0.68
CA ASN A 32 5.43 9.94 0.72
C ASN A 32 5.14 10.81 -0.52
N ASN A 33 4.45 11.95 -0.32
CA ASN A 33 4.12 12.87 -1.42
C ASN A 33 5.34 13.43 -2.16
N GLY A 34 6.49 13.57 -1.50
CA GLY A 34 7.72 14.06 -2.14
C GLY A 34 8.43 13.03 -3.01
N ALA A 35 8.13 11.75 -2.81
CA ALA A 35 8.73 10.63 -3.56
C ALA A 35 7.70 9.86 -4.42
N SER A 36 6.44 10.31 -4.46
CA SER A 36 5.36 9.67 -5.21
C SER A 36 4.83 10.60 -6.29
N ASN A 37 4.43 10.04 -7.42
CA ASN A 37 3.77 10.76 -8.50
C ASN A 37 2.53 10.00 -8.95
N LEU A 38 1.44 10.72 -9.20
CA LEU A 38 0.25 10.19 -9.86
C LEU A 38 0.01 10.98 -11.13
N LYS A 39 -0.10 10.25 -12.24
CA LYS A 39 -0.32 10.80 -13.56
C LYS A 39 -1.51 10.10 -14.21
N VAL A 40 -2.40 10.89 -14.81
CA VAL A 40 -3.53 10.41 -15.61
C VAL A 40 -3.30 10.89 -17.03
N GLU A 41 -3.20 9.95 -17.96
CA GLU A 41 -3.06 10.23 -19.38
C GLU A 41 -4.37 9.97 -20.09
N GLY A 42 -4.71 10.83 -21.04
CA GLY A 42 -5.87 10.64 -21.89
C GLY A 42 -5.68 11.29 -23.25
N THR A 43 -6.54 10.90 -24.19
CA THR A 43 -6.54 11.44 -25.54
C THR A 43 -7.86 12.15 -25.81
N SER A 44 -7.89 13.03 -26.80
CA SER A 44 -9.12 13.69 -27.26
C SER A 44 -9.08 13.86 -28.78
N ASN A 45 -10.20 14.27 -29.37
CA ASN A 45 -10.27 14.58 -30.81
C ASN A 45 -9.39 15.79 -31.20
N ILE A 46 -8.90 16.57 -30.23
CA ILE A 46 -8.06 17.74 -30.47
C ILE A 46 -6.59 17.38 -30.21
N HIS A 47 -6.26 17.03 -28.97
CA HIS A 47 -4.90 16.68 -28.52
C HIS A 47 -4.89 15.71 -27.34
N ASP A 48 -3.73 15.08 -27.14
CA ASP A 48 -3.42 14.34 -25.92
C ASP A 48 -3.32 15.28 -24.71
N TRP A 49 -3.63 14.75 -23.54
CA TRP A 49 -3.63 15.49 -22.30
C TRP A 49 -3.15 14.64 -21.14
N GLU A 50 -2.66 15.33 -20.12
CA GLU A 50 -2.12 14.74 -18.91
C GLU A 50 -2.65 15.51 -17.70
N LEU A 51 -2.88 14.81 -16.60
CA LEU A 51 -3.08 15.39 -15.27
C LEU A 51 -2.04 14.82 -14.31
N SER A 52 -1.46 15.66 -13.48
CA SER A 52 -0.68 15.24 -12.31
C SER A 52 -1.41 15.63 -11.03
N ALA A 53 -1.39 14.78 -10.00
CA ALA A 53 -1.98 15.11 -8.70
C ALA A 53 -0.94 15.66 -7.72
N LYS A 54 -1.33 16.68 -6.96
CA LYS A 54 -0.46 17.30 -5.93
C LYS A 54 -0.73 16.80 -4.51
N GLU A 55 -1.91 16.25 -4.26
CA GLU A 55 -2.32 15.85 -2.91
C GLU A 55 -2.75 14.38 -2.91
N LEU A 56 -1.77 13.53 -2.59
CA LEU A 56 -1.93 12.08 -2.48
C LEU A 56 -1.92 11.68 -1.01
N GLN A 57 -2.71 10.68 -0.68
CA GLN A 57 -2.72 10.05 0.64
C GLN A 57 -2.79 8.55 0.43
N GLY A 58 -2.06 7.80 1.22
CA GLY A 58 -2.13 6.36 1.16
C GLY A 58 -1.40 5.69 2.29
N SER A 59 -1.84 4.50 2.61
CA SER A 59 -1.22 3.63 3.60
C SER A 59 -1.38 2.19 3.17
N MET A 60 -0.36 1.38 3.42
CA MET A 60 -0.44 -0.06 3.24
C MET A 60 0.07 -0.78 4.48
N LYS A 61 -0.53 -1.93 4.77
CA LYS A 61 -0.08 -2.86 5.80
C LYS A 61 0.30 -4.16 5.11
N VAL A 62 1.53 -4.59 5.31
CA VAL A 62 2.11 -5.75 4.63
C VAL A 62 2.88 -6.62 5.61
N GLN A 63 3.10 -7.88 5.25
CA GLN A 63 4.02 -8.78 5.94
C GLN A 63 5.19 -9.07 5.01
N MET A 64 6.38 -8.99 5.56
CA MET A 64 7.64 -9.20 4.85
C MET A 64 8.39 -10.36 5.50
N GLU A 65 8.92 -11.28 4.70
CA GLU A 65 9.82 -12.34 5.13
C GLU A 65 11.12 -12.25 4.33
N GLU A 66 12.26 -12.21 5.01
CA GLU A 66 13.59 -12.13 4.37
C GLU A 66 13.73 -11.00 3.32
N GLY A 67 12.97 -9.91 3.49
CA GLY A 67 12.94 -8.76 2.56
C GLY A 67 11.97 -8.91 1.39
N GLN A 68 11.23 -10.02 1.31
CA GLN A 68 10.22 -10.29 0.30
C GLN A 68 8.81 -10.05 0.88
N LEU A 69 7.95 -9.44 0.08
CA LEU A 69 6.54 -9.27 0.43
C LEU A 69 5.83 -10.63 0.36
N VAL A 70 5.26 -11.08 1.48
CA VAL A 70 4.51 -12.35 1.54
C VAL A 70 3.01 -12.12 1.65
N GLN A 71 2.59 -10.98 2.20
CA GLN A 71 1.17 -10.68 2.40
C GLN A 71 0.89 -9.18 2.32
N LEU A 72 -0.23 -8.81 1.69
CA LEU A 72 -0.80 -7.47 1.71
C LEU A 72 -2.11 -7.51 2.51
N ASP A 73 -2.07 -6.97 3.73
CA ASP A 73 -3.21 -6.97 4.65
C ASP A 73 -4.19 -5.83 4.35
N GLN A 74 -3.66 -4.65 4.05
CA GLN A 74 -4.45 -3.44 3.81
C GLN A 74 -3.76 -2.57 2.77
N LEU A 75 -4.55 -1.94 1.91
CA LEU A 75 -4.10 -0.85 1.06
C LEU A 75 -5.23 0.16 0.95
N GLN A 76 -4.96 1.39 1.37
CA GLN A 76 -5.84 2.53 1.21
C GLN A 76 -5.09 3.59 0.42
N PHE A 77 -5.76 4.13 -0.58
CA PHE A 77 -5.22 5.19 -1.41
C PHE A 77 -6.31 6.22 -1.67
N ALA A 78 -5.93 7.49 -1.68
CA ALA A 78 -6.82 8.58 -1.96
C ALA A 78 -6.09 9.74 -2.62
N VAL A 79 -6.79 10.41 -3.53
CA VAL A 79 -6.34 11.65 -4.16
C VAL A 79 -7.42 12.70 -4.04
N VAL A 80 -7.04 13.93 -3.70
CA VAL A 80 -7.96 15.06 -3.73
C VAL A 80 -8.26 15.40 -5.18
N ALA A 81 -9.52 15.35 -5.59
CA ALA A 81 -9.89 15.43 -7.01
C ALA A 81 -9.49 16.76 -7.65
N GLU A 82 -9.64 17.88 -6.91
CA GLU A 82 -9.23 19.22 -7.36
C GLU A 82 -7.72 19.47 -7.30
N SER A 83 -6.94 18.49 -6.80
CA SER A 83 -5.48 18.50 -6.89
C SER A 83 -4.94 17.96 -8.21
N LEU A 84 -5.80 17.36 -9.05
CA LEU A 84 -5.48 16.97 -10.43
C LEU A 84 -5.30 18.24 -11.27
N LYS A 85 -4.11 18.41 -11.84
CA LYS A 85 -3.73 19.59 -12.63
C LYS A 85 -3.11 19.16 -13.96
N SER A 86 -3.58 19.76 -15.04
CA SER A 86 -3.03 19.61 -16.40
C SER A 86 -2.01 20.69 -16.76
N GLY A 87 -1.85 21.71 -15.90
CA GLY A 87 -1.14 22.94 -16.24
C GLY A 87 -1.95 23.90 -17.14
N LYS A 88 -3.17 23.53 -17.55
CA LYS A 88 -4.09 24.36 -18.35
C LYS A 88 -5.44 24.48 -17.66
N GLY A 89 -5.80 25.68 -17.19
CA GLY A 89 -7.02 25.89 -16.40
C GLY A 89 -8.33 25.47 -17.09
N GLY A 90 -8.39 25.54 -18.43
CA GLY A 90 -9.56 25.06 -19.18
C GLY A 90 -9.77 23.54 -19.06
N MET A 91 -8.69 22.77 -19.12
CA MET A 91 -8.76 21.31 -18.98
C MET A 91 -9.04 20.91 -17.54
N ASP A 92 -8.41 21.58 -16.56
CA ASP A 92 -8.68 21.36 -15.14
C ASP A 92 -10.18 21.52 -14.82
N LYS A 93 -10.81 22.58 -15.34
CA LYS A 93 -12.24 22.82 -15.17
C LYS A 93 -13.10 21.70 -15.76
N ASN A 94 -12.72 21.18 -16.93
CA ASN A 94 -13.43 20.06 -17.56
C ASN A 94 -13.28 18.78 -16.74
N THR A 95 -12.08 18.51 -16.22
CA THR A 95 -11.82 17.38 -15.31
C THR A 95 -12.69 17.47 -14.06
N TYR A 96 -12.75 18.63 -13.40
CA TYR A 96 -13.53 18.80 -12.16
C TYR A 96 -15.02 18.65 -12.40
N LYS A 97 -15.51 19.16 -13.53
CA LYS A 97 -16.90 18.98 -13.94
C LYS A 97 -17.22 17.50 -14.22
N ALA A 98 -16.32 16.79 -14.90
CA ALA A 98 -16.52 15.38 -15.24
C ALA A 98 -16.53 14.47 -13.99
N LEU A 99 -15.77 14.84 -12.97
CA LEU A 99 -15.69 14.12 -11.70
C LEU A 99 -16.73 14.59 -10.66
N ASP A 100 -17.54 15.61 -10.98
CA ASP A 100 -18.48 16.28 -10.05
C ASP A 100 -17.80 16.59 -8.69
N THR A 101 -16.64 17.26 -8.74
CA THR A 101 -15.80 17.46 -7.55
C THR A 101 -16.43 18.34 -6.49
N ASP A 102 -17.47 19.09 -6.82
CA ASP A 102 -18.30 19.83 -5.87
C ASP A 102 -18.93 18.90 -4.82
N LYS A 103 -19.33 17.69 -5.25
CA LYS A 103 -19.89 16.65 -4.37
C LYS A 103 -18.86 15.58 -4.00
N HIS A 104 -17.94 15.27 -4.91
CA HIS A 104 -16.98 14.18 -4.77
C HIS A 104 -15.55 14.74 -4.64
N LYS A 105 -15.20 15.17 -3.42
CA LYS A 105 -13.92 15.85 -3.15
C LYS A 105 -12.69 14.94 -3.25
N ARG A 106 -12.88 13.61 -3.15
CA ARG A 106 -11.79 12.63 -3.13
C ARG A 106 -12.14 11.44 -4.01
N ILE A 107 -11.12 10.92 -4.68
CA ILE A 107 -11.17 9.61 -5.35
C ILE A 107 -10.40 8.66 -4.43
N THR A 108 -11.03 7.54 -4.05
CA THR A 108 -10.48 6.60 -3.08
C THR A 108 -10.44 5.19 -3.65
N TYR A 109 -9.43 4.44 -3.24
CA TYR A 109 -9.31 3.01 -3.45
C TYR A 109 -9.04 2.34 -2.11
N GLU A 110 -9.80 1.33 -1.76
CA GLU A 110 -9.60 0.53 -0.56
C GLU A 110 -9.55 -0.95 -0.93
N LEU A 111 -8.53 -1.65 -0.46
CA LEU A 111 -8.36 -3.06 -0.72
C LEU A 111 -9.50 -3.88 -0.12
N THR A 112 -10.21 -4.61 -0.97
CA THR A 112 -11.22 -5.59 -0.53
C THR A 112 -10.72 -7.02 -0.67
N ASN A 113 -9.90 -7.32 -1.70
CA ASN A 113 -9.37 -8.66 -1.91
C ASN A 113 -8.04 -8.66 -2.67
N VAL A 114 -7.12 -9.55 -2.29
CA VAL A 114 -5.89 -9.85 -3.01
C VAL A 114 -6.12 -11.12 -3.84
N LYS A 115 -6.19 -10.96 -5.17
CA LYS A 115 -6.43 -12.07 -6.11
C LYS A 115 -5.17 -12.87 -6.41
N ASN A 116 -4.03 -12.18 -6.50
CA ASN A 116 -2.75 -12.80 -6.80
C ASN A 116 -1.63 -11.94 -6.21
N LEU A 117 -0.61 -12.60 -5.66
CA LEU A 117 0.62 -11.98 -5.18
C LEU A 117 1.77 -12.87 -5.67
N ASP A 118 2.52 -12.35 -6.64
CA ASP A 118 3.66 -13.00 -7.27
C ASP A 118 4.89 -12.11 -7.11
N CYS A 119 5.66 -12.38 -6.08
CA CYS A 119 6.94 -11.72 -5.85
C CYS A 119 8.08 -12.63 -6.33
N THR A 120 8.16 -12.90 -7.63
CA THR A 120 9.15 -13.82 -8.24
C THR A 120 10.62 -13.42 -8.01
N SER A 121 10.89 -12.18 -7.57
CA SER A 121 12.20 -11.72 -7.11
C SER A 121 12.09 -10.68 -5.98
N ASN A 122 13.16 -10.48 -5.21
CA ASN A 122 13.19 -9.48 -4.12
C ASN A 122 13.03 -8.02 -4.60
N SER A 123 13.19 -7.76 -5.90
CA SER A 123 13.10 -6.40 -6.48
C SER A 123 11.84 -6.16 -7.30
N SER A 124 11.04 -7.18 -7.60
CA SER A 124 9.83 -7.05 -8.41
C SER A 124 8.70 -7.92 -7.86
N CYS A 125 7.58 -7.28 -7.48
CA CYS A 125 6.37 -7.98 -7.11
C CYS A 125 5.19 -7.55 -7.97
N LYS A 126 4.44 -8.53 -8.47
CA LYS A 126 3.19 -8.34 -9.19
C LYS A 126 2.05 -8.70 -8.25
N ILE A 127 1.19 -7.73 -7.96
CA ILE A 127 0.03 -7.92 -7.09
C ILE A 127 -1.22 -7.59 -7.91
N THR A 128 -2.21 -8.46 -7.85
CA THR A 128 -3.53 -8.25 -8.44
C THR A 128 -4.53 -8.12 -7.30
N THR A 129 -5.20 -6.98 -7.20
CA THR A 129 -6.16 -6.68 -6.13
C THR A 129 -7.50 -6.25 -6.69
N SER A 130 -8.54 -6.27 -5.86
CA SER A 130 -9.79 -5.55 -6.09
C SER A 130 -10.08 -4.64 -4.90
N GLY A 131 -10.78 -3.55 -5.19
CA GLY A 131 -11.25 -2.56 -4.23
C GLY A 131 -12.66 -2.11 -4.61
#